data_AF-A0A3P1U0D9-F1
#
_entry.id   AF-A0A3P1U0D9-F1
#
_cell.length_a   1.000
_cell.length_b   1.000
_cell.length_c   1.000
_cell.angle_alpha   90.00
_cell.angle_beta   90.00
_cell.angle_gamma   90.00
#
_symmetry.space_group_name_H-M   'P 1'
#
loop_
_entity.id
_entity.type
_entity.pdbx_description
1 polymer ?
#
loop_
_entity_poly.entity_id
_entity_poly.type
_entity_poly.pdbx_seq_one_letter_code
_entity_poly.pdbx_strand_id
1 'polypeptide(L)'
;KVDGTLEVDDKKLDKALKEKPANVKEFFMGDGKETGFGTQTYNYLKKTLQSNDGTLDIATDGVKKRKKSLDNQIKNTKRTIEATMERYKKQFQLLDKMVNSMTNSSASIERLLR
;
A
#
# COMPACT_ATOMS: atom_id res chain seq x y z
N LYS A 1 13.67 -31.32 4.56
CA LYS A 1 12.87 -30.88 3.40
C LYS A 1 13.08 -29.37 3.22
N VAL A 2 13.00 -28.83 1.99
CA VAL A 2 13.30 -27.40 1.72
C VAL A 2 12.12 -26.49 2.08
N ASP A 3 10.96 -27.08 2.35
CA ASP A 3 9.71 -26.43 2.76
C ASP A 3 9.72 -25.93 4.21
N GLY A 4 10.77 -26.18 4.98
CA GLY A 4 10.85 -25.83 6.39
C GLY A 4 10.09 -26.78 7.32
N THR A 5 9.60 -27.92 6.82
CA THR A 5 8.99 -28.94 7.68
C THR A 5 10.03 -29.48 8.65
N LEU A 6 9.72 -29.40 9.95
CA LEU A 6 10.51 -30.00 11.01
C LEU A 6 10.07 -31.46 11.21
N GLU A 7 11.04 -32.36 11.24
CA GLU A 7 10.85 -33.77 11.54
C GLU A 7 11.66 -34.10 12.79
N VAL A 8 11.03 -34.82 13.74
CA VAL A 8 11.65 -35.19 15.01
C VAL A 8 12.04 -36.67 14.95
N ASP A 9 13.30 -36.95 15.29
CA ASP A 9 13.76 -38.33 15.49
C ASP A 9 13.47 -38.73 16.95
N ASP A 10 12.39 -39.48 17.13
CA ASP A 10 11.89 -39.89 18.45
C ASP A 10 12.95 -40.66 19.26
N LYS A 11 13.77 -41.49 18.61
CA LYS A 11 14.82 -42.26 19.31
C LYS A 11 15.89 -41.34 19.88
N LYS A 12 16.28 -40.30 19.13
CA LYS A 12 17.25 -39.31 19.60
C LYS A 12 16.66 -38.41 20.68
N LEU A 13 15.40 -38.00 20.52
CA LEU A 13 14.70 -37.21 21.52
C LEU A 13 14.57 -37.98 22.85
N ASP A 14 14.12 -39.23 22.80
CA ASP A 14 13.99 -40.10 23.96
C ASP A 14 15.33 -40.31 24.68
N LYS A 15 16.40 -40.54 23.90
CA LYS A 15 17.75 -40.66 24.46
C LYS A 15 18.18 -39.37 25.17
N ALA A 16 17.96 -38.22 24.54
CA ALA A 16 18.29 -36.92 25.13
C ALA A 16 17.47 -36.62 26.40
N LEU A 17 16.19 -36.98 26.42
CA LEU A 17 15.31 -36.84 27.58
C LEU A 17 15.76 -37.72 28.75
N LYS A 18 16.23 -38.94 28.48
CA LYS A 18 16.72 -39.86 29.52
C LYS A 18 18.10 -39.48 30.05
N GLU A 19 19.04 -39.17 29.14
CA GLU A 19 20.44 -38.98 29.50
C GLU A 19 20.78 -37.54 29.89
N LYS A 20 20.09 -36.55 29.28
CA LYS A 20 20.39 -35.12 29.44
C LYS A 20 19.11 -34.26 29.55
N PRO A 21 18.17 -34.58 30.46
CA PRO A 21 16.90 -33.86 30.58
C PRO A 21 17.08 -32.36 30.84
N ALA A 22 18.11 -31.97 31.61
CA ALA A 22 18.42 -30.57 31.88
C ALA A 22 18.76 -29.80 30.59
N ASN A 23 19.50 -30.41 29.66
CA ASN A 23 19.87 -29.77 28.40
C ASN A 23 18.65 -29.61 27.48
N VAL A 24 17.74 -30.59 27.47
CA VAL A 24 16.49 -30.50 26.69
C VAL A 24 15.63 -29.36 27.25
N LYS A 25 15.51 -29.27 28.57
CA LYS A 25 14.80 -28.17 29.22
C LYS A 25 15.43 -26.82 28.89
N GLU A 26 16.75 -26.70 29.00
CA GLU A 26 17.49 -25.47 28.67
C GLU A 26 17.32 -25.09 27.20
N PHE A 27 17.32 -26.06 26.27
CA PHE A 27 17.12 -25.77 24.86
C PHE A 27 15.73 -25.19 24.58
N PHE A 28 14.67 -25.76 25.15
CA PHE A 28 13.30 -25.31 24.87
C PHE A 28 12.88 -24.10 25.68
N MET A 29 13.23 -24.05 26.97
CA MET A 29 12.81 -22.99 27.89
C MET A 29 13.86 -21.90 28.07
N GLY A 30 15.14 -22.25 27.99
CA GLY A 30 16.25 -21.37 28.36
C GLY A 30 16.06 -20.75 29.73
N ASP A 31 16.34 -19.45 29.81
CA ASP A 31 16.11 -18.61 31.00
C ASP A 31 14.63 -18.23 31.21
N GLY A 32 13.75 -18.62 30.29
CA GLY A 32 12.33 -18.27 30.29
C GLY A 32 12.00 -16.81 29.96
N LYS A 33 12.98 -16.01 29.52
CA LYS A 33 12.83 -14.57 29.21
C LYS A 33 13.39 -14.20 27.84
N GLU A 34 14.63 -14.58 27.54
CA GLU A 34 15.36 -14.21 26.33
C GLU A 34 15.91 -15.41 25.55
N THR A 35 16.31 -16.47 26.25
CA THR A 35 16.91 -17.65 25.65
C THR A 35 15.94 -18.83 25.63
N GLY A 36 16.26 -19.83 24.81
CA GLY A 36 15.41 -21.01 24.62
C GLY A 36 14.48 -20.87 23.42
N PHE A 37 14.34 -21.97 22.68
CA PHE A 37 13.60 -22.00 21.42
C PHE A 37 12.14 -21.54 21.56
N GLY A 38 11.45 -21.99 22.61
CA GLY A 38 10.05 -21.61 22.87
C GLY A 38 9.91 -20.12 23.20
N THR A 39 10.77 -19.61 24.08
CA THR A 39 10.81 -18.20 24.48
C THR A 39 11.10 -17.29 23.30
N GLN A 40 12.11 -17.61 22.49
CA GLN A 40 12.47 -16.83 21.29
C GLN A 40 11.36 -16.85 20.24
N THR A 41 10.75 -18.01 19.99
CA THR A 41 9.64 -18.15 19.05
C THR A 41 8.43 -17.34 19.52
N TYR A 42 8.09 -17.41 20.82
CA TYR A 42 7.02 -16.61 21.40
C TYR A 42 7.28 -15.10 21.27
N ASN A 43 8.48 -14.63 21.62
CA ASN A 43 8.83 -13.22 21.52
C ASN A 43 8.78 -12.71 20.08
N TYR A 44 9.25 -13.52 19.12
CA TYR A 44 9.16 -13.20 17.70
C TYR A 44 7.71 -13.09 17.23
N LEU A 45 6.87 -14.08 17.55
CA LEU A 45 5.44 -14.07 17.20
C LEU A 45 4.72 -12.89 17.85
N LYS A 46 5.00 -12.61 19.13
CA LYS A 46 4.44 -11.47 19.86
C LYS A 46 4.79 -10.15 19.17
N LYS A 47 6.08 -9.89 18.87
CA LYS A 47 6.51 -8.68 18.16
C LYS A 47 5.89 -8.56 16.77
N THR A 48 5.68 -9.68 16.10
CA THR A 48 5.15 -9.69 14.72
C THR A 48 3.64 -9.46 14.69
N LEU A 49 2.91 -10.10 15.60
CA LEU A 49 1.45 -10.18 15.65
C LEU A 49 0.80 -9.21 16.64
N GLN A 50 1.60 -8.45 17.39
CA GLN A 50 1.11 -7.45 18.33
C GLN A 50 0.12 -6.51 17.64
N SER A 51 -1.08 -6.43 18.20
CA SER A 51 -2.09 -5.48 17.72
C SER A 51 -1.58 -4.04 17.91
N ASN A 52 -1.77 -3.20 16.90
CA ASN A 52 -1.50 -1.76 16.88
C ASN A 52 -0.03 -1.30 16.78
N ASP A 53 0.95 -2.21 16.89
CA ASP A 53 2.39 -1.87 16.72
C ASP A 53 3.24 -3.05 16.22
N GLY A 54 2.62 -4.21 15.96
CA GLY A 54 3.30 -5.35 15.37
C GLY A 54 3.71 -5.06 13.93
N THR A 55 4.79 -5.69 13.48
CA THR A 55 5.32 -5.45 12.12
C THR A 55 4.29 -5.69 11.01
N LEU A 56 3.37 -6.64 11.21
CA LEU A 56 2.31 -6.93 10.24
C LEU A 56 1.25 -5.83 10.18
N ASP A 57 0.92 -5.25 11.33
CA ASP A 57 -0.04 -4.15 11.43
C ASP A 57 0.53 -2.88 10.79
N ILE A 58 1.79 -2.55 11.08
CA ILE A 58 2.52 -1.43 10.45
C ILE A 58 2.52 -1.57 8.92
N ALA A 59 2.81 -2.77 8.40
CA ALA A 59 2.78 -3.03 6.96
C ALA A 59 1.36 -2.82 6.39
N THR A 60 0.34 -3.34 7.09
CA THR A 60 -1.07 -3.20 6.70
C THR A 60 -1.49 -1.73 6.67
N ASP A 61 -1.10 -0.96 7.67
CA ASP A 61 -1.40 0.47 7.76
C ASP A 61 -0.65 1.30 6.72
N GLY A 62 0.59 0.92 6.39
CA GLY A 62 1.32 1.48 5.25
C GLY A 62 0.55 1.31 3.94
N VAL A 63 0.01 0.11 3.68
CA VAL A 63 -0.82 -0.16 2.50
C VAL A 63 -2.11 0.66 2.52
N LYS A 64 -2.82 0.74 3.65
CA LYS A 64 -4.04 1.58 3.79
C LYS A 64 -3.74 3.07 3.51
N LYS A 65 -2.63 3.60 4.04
CA LYS A 65 -2.19 4.99 3.79
C LYS A 65 -1.91 5.22 2.32
N ARG A 66 -1.21 4.29 1.65
CA ARG A 66 -0.94 4.36 0.21
C ARG A 66 -2.24 4.36 -0.59
N LYS A 67 -3.20 3.48 -0.25
CA LYS A 67 -4.53 3.48 -0.88
C LYS A 67 -5.23 4.84 -0.73
N LYS A 68 -5.26 5.39 0.48
CA LYS A 68 -5.88 6.71 0.74
C LYS A 68 -5.22 7.84 -0.07
N SER A 69 -3.90 7.80 -0.22
CA SER A 69 -3.16 8.76 -1.04
C SER A 69 -3.56 8.66 -2.52
N LEU A 70 -3.66 7.44 -3.07
CA LEU A 70 -4.12 7.20 -4.43
C LEU A 70 -5.56 7.69 -4.64
N ASP A 71 -6.47 7.41 -3.70
CA ASP A 71 -7.86 7.87 -3.74
C ASP A 71 -7.93 9.42 -3.79
N ASN A 72 -7.06 10.11 -3.04
CA ASN A 72 -6.96 11.56 -3.05
C ASN A 72 -6.39 12.10 -4.37
N GLN A 73 -5.36 11.46 -4.92
CA GLN A 73 -4.79 11.83 -6.22
C GLN A 73 -5.85 11.71 -7.32
N ILE A 74 -6.60 10.61 -7.36
CA ILE A 74 -7.70 10.42 -8.30
C ILE A 74 -8.73 11.55 -8.20
N LYS A 75 -9.16 11.91 -6.98
CA LYS A 75 -10.11 13.01 -6.77
C LYS A 75 -9.57 14.35 -7.25
N ASN A 76 -8.30 14.65 -6.97
CA ASN A 76 -7.67 15.89 -7.41
C ASN A 76 -7.56 15.95 -8.94
N THR A 77 -7.10 14.87 -9.57
CA THR A 77 -7.00 14.77 -11.03
C THR A 77 -8.36 14.94 -11.70
N LYS A 78 -9.42 14.32 -11.17
CA LYS A 78 -10.79 14.51 -11.67
C LYS A 78 -11.20 15.98 -11.63
N ARG A 79 -11.00 16.67 -10.50
CA ARG A 79 -11.29 18.11 -10.37
C ARG A 79 -10.51 18.96 -11.38
N THR A 80 -9.23 18.63 -11.62
CA THR A 80 -8.40 19.34 -12.61
C THR A 80 -8.89 19.11 -14.04
N ILE A 81 -9.30 17.88 -14.37
CA ILE A 81 -9.89 17.54 -15.68
C ILE A 81 -11.18 18.32 -15.88
N GLU A 82 -12.10 18.30 -14.91
CA GLU A 82 -13.37 19.02 -14.98
C GLU A 82 -13.17 20.53 -15.18
N ALA A 83 -12.28 21.15 -14.40
CA ALA A 83 -11.95 22.57 -14.55
C ALA A 83 -11.33 22.90 -15.92
N THR A 84 -10.50 22.00 -16.44
CA THR A 84 -9.88 22.15 -17.77
C THR A 84 -10.93 22.05 -18.88
N MET A 85 -11.84 21.08 -18.78
CA MET A 85 -12.94 20.91 -19.73
C MET A 85 -13.87 22.13 -19.73
N GLU A 86 -14.22 22.66 -18.56
CA GLU A 86 -15.04 23.88 -18.47
C GLU A 86 -14.35 25.11 -19.08
N ARG A 87 -13.03 25.25 -18.86
CA ARG A 87 -12.25 26.30 -19.53
C ARG A 87 -12.30 26.14 -21.05
N TYR A 88 -12.09 24.94 -21.57
CA TYR A 88 -12.14 24.67 -23.01
C TYR A 88 -13.52 24.90 -23.61
N LYS A 89 -14.60 24.54 -22.92
CA LYS A 89 -15.98 24.88 -23.35
C LYS A 89 -16.16 26.39 -23.49
N LYS A 90 -15.73 27.18 -22.49
CA LYS A 90 -15.82 28.65 -22.55
C LYS A 90 -14.97 29.23 -23.69
N GLN A 91 -13.74 28.73 -23.87
CA GLN A 91 -12.88 29.17 -24.96
C GLN A 91 -13.48 28.85 -26.33
N PHE A 92 -14.07 27.66 -26.49
CA PHE A 92 -14.77 27.27 -27.72
C PHE A 92 -15.93 28.22 -28.04
N GLN A 93 -16.76 28.56 -27.05
CA GLN A 93 -17.86 29.51 -27.23
C GLN A 93 -17.38 30.92 -27.60
N LEU A 94 -16.25 31.37 -27.05
CA LEU A 94 -15.66 32.67 -27.42
C LEU A 94 -15.12 32.64 -28.85
N LEU A 95 -14.47 31.55 -29.25
CA LEU A 95 -13.99 31.36 -30.63
C LEU A 95 -15.16 31.34 -31.62
N ASP A 96 -16.25 30.65 -31.30
CA ASP A 96 -17.46 30.63 -32.13
C ASP A 96 -18.05 32.04 -32.33
N LYS A 97 -18.17 32.82 -31.25
CA LYS A 97 -18.59 34.22 -31.33
C LYS A 97 -17.65 35.08 -32.17
N MET A 98 -16.34 34.87 -32.05
CA MET A 98 -15.34 35.59 -32.83
C MET A 98 -15.44 35.27 -34.32
N VAL A 99 -15.59 33.99 -34.68
CA VAL A 99 -15.78 33.56 -36.07
C VAL A 99 -17.05 34.18 -36.65
N ASN A 100 -18.17 34.13 -35.93
CA ASN A 100 -19.43 34.73 -36.37
C ASN A 100 -19.30 36.26 -36.56
N SER A 101 -18.63 36.96 -35.64
CA SER A 101 -18.36 38.39 -35.74
C SER A 101 -17.48 38.73 -36.95
N MET A 102 -16.45 37.92 -37.21
CA MET A 102 -15.55 38.09 -38.35
C MET A 102 -16.30 37.89 -39.68
N THR A 103 -17.11 36.84 -39.80
CA THR A 103 -17.93 36.58 -40.99
C THR A 103 -18.87 37.74 -41.29
N ASN A 104 -19.55 38.27 -40.28
CA ASN A 104 -20.45 39.43 -40.44
C ASN A 104 -19.70 40.70 -40.85
N SER A 105 -18.51 40.91 -40.30
CA SER A 105 -17.66 42.06 -40.64
C SER A 105 -17.15 41.96 -42.09
N SER A 106 -16.68 40.78 -42.51
CA SER A 106 -16.24 40.54 -43.89
C SER A 106 -17.37 40.77 -44.90
N ALA A 107 -18.58 40.27 -44.61
CA ALA A 107 -19.75 40.51 -45.46
C ALA A 107 -20.12 42.00 -45.56
N SER A 108 -19.96 42.76 -44.47
CA SER A 108 -20.22 44.20 -44.46
C SER A 108 -19.20 44.97 -45.29
N ILE A 109 -17.91 44.62 -45.21
CA ILE A 109 -16.85 45.21 -46.03
C ILE A 109 -17.08 44.90 -47.52
N GLU A 110 -17.45 43.66 -47.86
CA GLU A 110 -17.73 43.29 -49.25
C GLU A 110 -18.86 44.14 -49.86
N ARG A 111 -19.91 44.43 -49.08
CA ARG A 111 -20.99 45.33 -49.52
C ARG A 111 -20.55 46.78 -49.72
N LEU A 112 -19.53 47.25 -49.01
CA LEU A 112 -18.99 48.60 -49.16
C LEU A 112 -18.05 48.73 -50.38
N LEU A 113 -17.50 47.61 -50.86
CA LEU A 113 -16.57 47.58 -52.00
C LEU A 113 -17.27 47.28 -53.35
N ARG A 114 -18.59 47.06 -53.34
CA ARG A 114 -19.43 46.78 -54.52
C ARG A 114 -20.26 47.99 -54.94
#